data_AF-A0A3N5MRJ7-F1
#
_entry.id   AF-A0A3N5MRJ7-F1
#
_cell.length_a   1.000
_cell.length_b   1.000
_cell.length_c   1.000
_cell.angle_alpha   90.00
_cell.angle_beta   90.00
_cell.angle_gamma   90.00
#
_symmetry.space_group_name_H-M   'P 1'
#
loop_
_entity.id
_entity.type
_entity.pdbx_description
1 polymer ?
#
loop_
_entity_poly.entity_id
_entity_poly.type
_entity_poly.pdbx_seq_one_letter_code
_entity_poly.pdbx_strand_id
1 'polypeptide(L)' 'MSKLSKGRKIRLAKACDQNRRVPQWVMVRTKRGVVAHPKRRNWRKSTLKV' A
#
# COMPACT_ATOMS: atom_id res chain seq x y z
N MET A 1 12.06 1.93 -20.17
CA MET A 1 11.60 2.69 -18.97
C MET A 1 12.38 3.99 -18.92
N SER A 2 11.71 5.14 -19.03
CA SER A 2 12.36 6.46 -19.06
C SER A 2 13.05 6.80 -17.74
N LYS A 3 13.92 7.81 -17.75
CA LYS A 3 14.51 8.40 -16.53
C LYS A 3 13.38 8.97 -15.65
N LEU A 4 12.97 8.20 -14.64
CA LEU A 4 12.06 8.67 -13.59
C LEU A 4 12.80 9.60 -12.64
N SER A 5 12.21 10.77 -12.35
CA SER A 5 12.75 11.71 -11.36
C SER A 5 12.86 11.04 -9.97
N LYS A 6 13.85 11.46 -9.18
CA LYS A 6 14.08 10.94 -7.83
C LYS A 6 12.83 11.06 -6.94
N GLY A 7 12.12 12.18 -7.02
CA GLY A 7 10.87 12.41 -6.29
C GLY A 7 9.78 11.40 -6.63
N ARG A 8 9.60 11.09 -7.93
CA ARG A 8 8.62 10.07 -8.36
C ARG A 8 9.00 8.68 -7.86
N LYS A 9 10.29 8.32 -7.88
CA LYS A 9 10.78 7.04 -7.32
C LYS A 9 10.46 6.89 -5.83
N ILE A 10 10.69 7.93 -5.02
CA ILE A 10 10.42 7.91 -3.57
C ILE A 10 8.92 7.70 -3.30
N ARG A 11 8.05 8.39 -4.04
CA ARG A 11 6.60 8.23 -3.88
C ARG A 11 6.13 6.83 -4.29
N LEU A 12 6.69 6.27 -5.35
CA LEU A 12 6.41 4.90 -5.78
C LEU A 12 6.88 3.88 -4.74
N ALA A 13 8.08 4.06 -4.16
CA ALA A 13 8.58 3.22 -3.08
C ALA A 13 7.65 3.23 -1.86
N LYS A 14 7.23 4.43 -1.41
CA LYS A 14 6.24 4.57 -0.34
C LYS A 14 4.91 3.87 -0.68
N ALA A 15 4.45 3.95 -1.92
CA ALA A 15 3.21 3.29 -2.35
C ALA A 15 3.33 1.76 -2.29
N CYS A 16 4.51 1.20 -2.61
CA CYS A 16 4.83 -0.22 -2.45
C CYS A 16 4.82 -0.63 -0.97
N ASP A 17 5.51 0.10 -0.11
CA ASP A 17 5.62 -0.23 1.32
C ASP A 17 4.27 -0.21 2.06
N GLN A 18 3.39 0.69 1.65
CA GLN A 18 2.02 0.79 2.17
C GLN A 18 1.12 -0.36 1.72
N ASN A 19 1.43 -1.06 0.61
CA ASN A 19 0.54 -2.06 0.02
C ASN A 19 0.61 -3.44 0.72
N ARG A 20 0.51 -3.44 2.04
CA ARG A 20 0.59 -4.64 2.89
C ARG A 20 -0.75 -4.99 3.55
N ARG A 21 -0.87 -6.22 4.08
CA ARG A 21 -2.04 -6.61 4.91
C ARG A 21 -1.96 -5.94 6.28
N VAL A 22 -3.10 -5.84 6.95
CA VAL A 22 -3.16 -5.58 8.39
C VAL A 22 -2.37 -6.67 9.13
N PRO A 23 -1.46 -6.32 10.06
CA PRO A 23 -0.73 -7.28 10.85
C PRO A 23 -1.63 -8.16 11.72
N GLN A 24 -1.24 -9.41 11.94
CA GLN A 24 -2.04 -10.38 12.72
C GLN A 24 -2.27 -9.94 14.15
N TRP A 25 -1.26 -9.39 14.81
CA TRP A 25 -1.39 -8.91 16.19
C TRP A 25 -2.41 -7.76 16.31
N VAL A 26 -2.61 -6.93 15.27
CA VAL A 26 -3.65 -5.89 15.24
C VAL A 26 -5.03 -6.52 15.16
N MET A 27 -5.21 -7.54 14.32
CA MET A 27 -6.47 -8.27 14.19
C MET A 27 -6.86 -8.96 15.50
N VAL A 28 -5.92 -9.55 16.22
CA VAL A 28 -6.17 -10.17 17.53
C VAL A 28 -6.57 -9.11 18.56
N ARG A 29 -5.83 -8.00 18.65
CA ARG A 29 -6.13 -6.90 19.59
C ARG A 29 -7.50 -6.27 19.35
N THR A 30 -7.94 -6.20 18.10
CA THR A 30 -9.22 -5.59 17.71
C THR A 30 -10.38 -6.57 17.68
N LYS A 31 -10.23 -7.79 18.22
CA LYS A 31 -11.25 -8.86 18.14
C LYS A 31 -11.77 -9.07 16.70
N ARG A 32 -10.86 -9.00 15.73
CA ARG A 32 -11.13 -9.08 14.29
C ARG A 32 -12.02 -7.95 13.74
N GLY A 33 -12.08 -6.79 14.40
CA GLY A 33 -12.75 -5.60 13.86
C GLY A 33 -12.04 -4.99 12.65
N VAL A 34 -10.72 -5.19 12.51
CA VAL A 34 -9.91 -4.64 11.41
C VAL A 34 -9.18 -5.75 10.67
N VAL A 35 -9.88 -6.49 9.80
CA VAL A 35 -9.33 -7.67 9.10
C VAL A 35 -8.67 -7.34 7.76
N ALA A 36 -9.27 -6.39 7.03
CA ALA A 36 -8.85 -6.00 5.70
C ALA A 36 -8.28 -4.57 5.71
N HIS A 37 -7.26 -4.32 4.89
CA HIS A 37 -6.76 -2.96 4.70
C HIS A 37 -7.59 -2.27 3.61
N PRO A 38 -8.42 -1.25 3.92
CA PRO A 38 -9.31 -0.63 2.94
C PRO A 38 -8.57 0.12 1.82
N LYS A 39 -7.31 0.54 2.05
CA LYS A 39 -6.49 1.27 1.08
C LYS A 39 -5.49 0.37 0.33
N ARG A 40 -5.69 -0.95 0.37
CA ARG A 40 -4.90 -1.89 -0.44
C ARG A 40 -5.13 -1.60 -1.92
N ARG A 41 -4.05 -1.62 -2.70
CA ARG A 41 -4.03 -1.22 -4.10
C ARG A 41 -3.52 -2.35 -4.99
N ASN A 42 -3.98 -2.39 -6.23
CA ASN A 42 -3.52 -3.35 -7.23
C ASN A 42 -3.28 -2.61 -8.54
N TRP A 43 -2.09 -2.79 -9.12
CA TRP A 43 -1.65 -2.12 -10.35
C TRP A 43 -2.58 -2.37 -11.56
N ARG A 44 -3.33 -3.48 -11.57
CA ARG A 44 -4.33 -3.76 -12.61
C ARG A 44 -5.68 -3.08 -12.37
N LYS A 45 -6.04 -2.80 -11.12
CA LYS A 45 -7.38 -2.28 -10.75
C LYS A 45 -7.40 -0.78 -10.55
N SER A 46 -6.29 -0.18 -10.12
CA SER A 46 -6.19 1.26 -9.90
C SER A 46 -4.81 1.79 -10.28
N THR A 47 -4.80 2.94 -10.97
CA THR A 47 -3.58 3.63 -11.36
C THR A 47 -3.15 4.62 -10.28
N LEU A 48 -1.84 4.75 -10.08
CA LEU A 48 -1.29 5.69 -9.11
C LEU A 48 -1.04 7.04 -9.80
N LYS A 49 -1.65 8.11 -9.28
CA LYS A 49 -1.37 9.49 -9.68
C LYS A 49 -0.19 10.00 -8.84
N VAL A 50 1.03 9.96 -9.39
CA VAL A 50 2.30 10.20 -8.66
C VAL A 50 3.23 11.14 -9.39
#